data_AF-A0A370UBC7-F1
#
_entry.id   AF-A0A370UBC7-F1
#
_cell.length_a   1.000
_cell.length_b   1.000
_cell.length_c   1.000
_cell.angle_alpha   90.00
_cell.angle_beta   90.00
_cell.angle_gamma   90.00
#
_symmetry.space_group_name_H-M   'P 1'
#
loop_
_entity.id
_entity.type
_entity.pdbx_description
1 polymer ?
#
loop_
_entity_poly.entity_id
_entity_poly.type
_entity_poly.pdbx_seq_one_letter_code
_entity_poly.pdbx_strand_id
1 'polypeptide(L)'
;MIRSTILALGCSVFLTSASYAAEIVRPTLDTLPDVDTPELELVMEGIVDLGEWIKVGDTPKGMRGIAPITGGEFHGRNGFKAKVVPGGADWQLERPDGVWEIFALYSITTDDGVNIVIDNRGVAVNKSDDPKLPVEDWYIATNPTFQAPNGKYEWLTKTQFAGTVVAAPDESFVVVRVYEIHQ
;
A
#
# COMPACT_ATOMS: atom_id res chain seq x y z
N MET A 1 -39.18 -73.45 -14.79
CA MET A 1 -38.37 -74.37 -15.61
C MET A 1 -36.99 -73.72 -15.82
N ILE A 2 -35.97 -74.28 -15.17
CA ILE A 2 -34.82 -74.97 -15.83
C ILE A 2 -33.81 -73.93 -16.39
N ARG A 3 -32.78 -73.54 -15.62
CA ARG A 3 -31.41 -74.11 -15.56
C ARG A 3 -30.73 -74.28 -16.92
N SER A 4 -29.63 -73.54 -17.14
CA SER A 4 -28.42 -73.87 -17.94
C SER A 4 -27.78 -72.56 -18.41
N THR A 5 -26.47 -72.35 -18.52
CA THR A 5 -25.24 -73.02 -18.07
C THR A 5 -24.18 -71.93 -18.20
N ILE A 6 -23.43 -71.64 -17.14
CA ILE A 6 -22.31 -70.69 -17.16
C ILE A 6 -21.07 -71.43 -17.62
N LEU A 7 -20.46 -70.97 -18.71
CA LEU A 7 -19.03 -71.14 -18.95
C LEU A 7 -18.54 -69.89 -19.71
N ALA A 8 -17.80 -69.02 -19.02
CA ALA A 8 -16.98 -68.02 -19.69
C ALA A 8 -15.69 -67.83 -18.90
N LEU A 9 -14.63 -68.28 -19.54
CA LEU A 9 -13.21 -68.11 -19.25
C LEU A 9 -12.89 -66.77 -18.60
N GLY A 10 -12.05 -66.84 -17.58
CA GLY A 10 -11.40 -65.69 -16.98
C GLY A 10 -10.49 -64.97 -17.99
N CYS A 11 -10.54 -63.65 -17.92
CA CYS A 11 -9.44 -62.80 -18.32
C CYS A 11 -9.33 -61.73 -17.23
N SER A 12 -8.61 -62.06 -16.16
CA SER A 12 -8.25 -61.10 -15.12
C SER A 12 -7.23 -60.12 -15.72
N VAL A 13 -7.72 -59.01 -16.25
CA VAL A 13 -6.92 -57.86 -16.62
C VAL A 13 -6.47 -57.18 -15.32
N PHE A 14 -5.20 -57.37 -14.96
CA PHE A 14 -4.58 -56.56 -13.92
C PHE A 14 -4.42 -55.14 -14.45
N LEU A 15 -5.38 -54.26 -14.12
CA LEU A 15 -5.22 -52.83 -14.26
C LEU A 15 -4.21 -52.36 -13.20
N THR A 16 -2.92 -52.33 -13.57
CA THR A 16 -1.93 -51.60 -12.79
C THR A 16 -2.21 -50.11 -12.97
N SER A 17 -2.81 -49.46 -11.98
CA SER A 17 -2.91 -48.01 -11.93
C SER A 17 -1.50 -47.44 -11.67
N ALA A 18 -0.73 -47.25 -12.73
CA ALA A 18 0.45 -46.40 -12.65
C ALA A 18 -0.05 -44.97 -12.44
N SER A 19 0.02 -44.48 -11.20
CA SER A 19 -0.14 -43.07 -10.89
C SER A 19 1.01 -42.33 -11.57
N TYR A 20 0.76 -41.82 -12.77
CA TYR A 20 1.68 -40.89 -13.44
C TYR A 20 1.53 -39.55 -12.73
N ALA A 21 2.18 -39.40 -11.57
CA ALA A 21 2.44 -38.09 -11.03
C ALA A 21 3.51 -37.48 -11.93
N ALA A 22 3.12 -36.62 -12.87
CA ALA A 22 4.07 -35.85 -13.64
C ALA A 22 4.96 -35.09 -12.65
N GLU A 23 6.27 -35.32 -12.73
CA GLU A 23 7.23 -34.61 -11.91
C GLU A 23 7.18 -33.13 -12.30
N ILE A 24 6.72 -32.28 -11.38
CA ILE A 24 6.68 -30.84 -11.60
C ILE A 24 8.13 -30.34 -11.55
N VAL A 25 8.74 -30.20 -12.72
CA VAL A 25 10.07 -29.58 -12.85
C VAL A 25 9.93 -28.09 -12.56
N ARG A 26 10.57 -27.63 -11.48
CA ARG A 26 10.61 -26.21 -11.15
C ARG A 26 11.58 -25.49 -12.08
N PRO A 27 11.20 -24.34 -12.68
CA PRO A 27 12.15 -23.53 -13.44
C PRO A 27 13.24 -22.96 -12.52
N THR A 28 14.40 -22.69 -13.08
CA THR A 28 15.45 -21.89 -12.45
C THR A 28 15.22 -20.41 -12.79
N LEU A 29 15.79 -19.48 -12.00
CA LEU A 29 15.54 -18.03 -12.17
C LEU A 29 15.91 -17.53 -13.58
N ASP A 30 16.96 -18.08 -14.17
CA ASP A 30 17.44 -17.81 -15.53
C ASP A 30 16.53 -18.35 -16.64
N THR A 31 15.55 -19.18 -16.29
CA THR A 31 14.56 -19.73 -17.23
C THR A 31 13.18 -19.10 -17.09
N LEU A 32 13.01 -18.16 -16.15
CA LEU A 32 11.77 -17.40 -16.04
C LEU A 32 11.65 -16.44 -17.22
N PRO A 33 10.43 -16.20 -17.72
CA PRO A 33 10.22 -15.12 -18.68
C PRO A 33 10.59 -13.79 -18.04
N ASP A 34 11.12 -12.87 -18.83
CA ASP A 34 11.24 -11.49 -18.41
C ASP A 34 9.84 -10.95 -18.07
N VAL A 35 9.74 -10.32 -16.91
CA VAL A 35 8.55 -9.60 -16.48
C VAL A 35 8.87 -8.12 -16.62
N ASP A 36 7.96 -7.37 -17.23
CA ASP A 36 8.14 -5.94 -17.42
C ASP A 36 8.38 -5.24 -16.07
N THR A 37 9.35 -4.31 -16.08
CA THR A 37 9.66 -3.54 -14.87
C THR A 37 8.50 -2.59 -14.59
N PRO A 38 7.93 -2.61 -13.37
CA PRO A 38 6.83 -1.71 -13.05
C PRO A 38 7.24 -0.24 -13.17
N GLU A 39 6.37 0.58 -13.74
CA GLU A 39 6.57 2.03 -13.86
C GLU A 39 5.74 2.80 -12.82
N LEU A 40 6.11 4.06 -12.56
CA LEU A 40 5.41 4.95 -11.63
C LEU A 40 4.82 6.15 -12.38
N GLU A 41 3.50 6.29 -12.38
CA GLU A 41 2.80 7.47 -12.90
C GLU A 41 2.32 8.36 -11.75
N LEU A 42 2.65 9.65 -11.75
CA LEU A 42 2.09 10.60 -10.78
C LEU A 42 0.58 10.78 -11.02
N VAL A 43 -0.26 10.41 -10.06
CA VAL A 43 -1.72 10.48 -10.20
C VAL A 43 -2.36 11.60 -9.40
N MET A 44 -1.76 11.99 -8.27
CA MET A 44 -2.17 13.15 -7.48
C MET A 44 -1.05 13.65 -6.59
N GLU A 45 -1.10 14.93 -6.26
CA GLU A 45 -0.29 15.56 -5.23
C GLU A 45 -1.14 16.48 -4.37
N GLY A 46 -0.73 16.68 -3.12
CA GLY A 46 -1.48 17.49 -2.19
C GLY A 46 -0.62 18.14 -1.13
N ILE A 47 -1.15 19.22 -0.58
CA ILE A 47 -0.66 19.85 0.65
C ILE A 47 -1.59 19.36 1.75
N VAL A 48 -1.03 18.79 2.81
CA VAL A 48 -1.78 18.30 3.98
C VAL A 48 -1.36 19.13 5.18
N ASP A 49 -2.31 19.89 5.72
CA ASP A 49 -2.07 20.78 6.86
C ASP A 49 -2.02 19.97 8.16
N LEU A 50 -1.03 20.27 9.00
CA LEU A 50 -0.80 19.64 10.28
C LEU A 50 -1.15 20.59 11.43
N GLY A 51 -1.66 20.03 12.52
CA GLY A 51 -1.86 20.71 13.79
C GLY A 51 -0.61 20.67 14.66
N GLU A 52 -0.71 21.27 15.85
CA GLU A 52 0.34 21.15 16.87
C GLU A 52 0.64 19.68 17.19
N TRP A 53 1.91 19.31 17.16
CA TRP A 53 2.35 17.94 17.43
C TRP A 53 2.09 17.57 18.89
N ILE A 54 1.39 16.45 19.10
CA ILE A 54 1.01 15.98 20.42
C ILE A 54 1.97 14.90 20.87
N LYS A 55 2.73 15.18 21.92
CA LYS A 55 3.58 14.19 22.58
C LYS A 55 2.74 13.18 23.34
N VAL A 56 2.84 11.90 22.97
CA VAL A 56 2.37 10.79 23.82
C VAL A 56 3.49 10.36 24.77
N GLY A 57 4.72 10.25 24.25
CA GLY A 57 5.92 9.91 25.03
C GLY A 57 6.46 8.52 24.74
N ASP A 58 7.34 8.05 25.62
CA ASP A 58 8.05 6.78 25.42
C ASP A 58 7.14 5.58 25.64
N THR A 59 7.18 4.63 24.70
CA THR A 59 6.46 3.36 24.76
C THR A 59 7.45 2.20 24.61
N PRO A 60 7.06 0.95 24.91
CA PRO A 60 7.94 -0.21 24.66
C PRO A 60 8.39 -0.38 23.20
N LYS A 61 7.73 0.30 22.25
CA LYS A 61 8.09 0.25 20.82
C LYS A 61 8.92 1.45 20.35
N GLY A 62 9.10 2.48 21.18
CA GLY A 62 9.72 3.75 20.79
C GLY A 62 8.92 4.97 21.23
N MET A 63 9.36 6.15 20.81
CA MET A 63 8.73 7.43 21.17
C MET A 63 7.52 7.69 20.25
N ARG A 64 6.35 7.90 20.87
CA ARG A 64 5.07 8.08 20.18
C ARG A 64 4.69 9.56 20.12
N GLY A 65 4.36 10.00 18.90
CA GLY A 65 3.76 11.29 18.59
C GLY A 65 2.45 11.15 17.83
N ILE A 66 1.69 12.24 17.79
CA ILE A 66 0.52 12.38 16.92
C ILE A 66 0.62 13.74 16.24
N ALA A 67 0.62 13.76 14.91
CA ALA A 67 0.45 14.97 14.12
C ALA A 67 -1.01 15.04 13.65
N PRO A 68 -1.87 15.90 14.24
CA PRO A 68 -3.25 16.05 13.80
C PRO A 68 -3.31 16.54 12.35
N ILE A 69 -4.20 15.98 11.53
CA ILE A 69 -4.45 16.46 10.16
C ILE A 69 -5.66 17.39 10.19
N THR A 70 -5.41 18.65 9.86
CA THR A 70 -6.36 19.75 10.10
C THR A 70 -6.98 20.31 8.83
N GLY A 71 -6.45 19.95 7.66
CA GLY A 71 -6.90 20.49 6.39
C GLY A 71 -5.96 20.15 5.24
N GLY A 72 -6.11 20.88 4.16
CA GLY A 72 -5.31 20.71 2.95
C GLY A 72 -6.14 20.43 1.70
N GLU A 73 -5.45 20.10 0.62
CA GLU A 73 -6.04 19.84 -0.69
C GLU A 73 -5.18 18.89 -1.52
N PHE A 74 -5.83 18.18 -2.44
CA PHE A 74 -5.20 17.35 -3.45
C PHE A 74 -5.65 17.76 -4.84
N HIS A 75 -4.72 17.76 -5.78
CA HIS A 75 -4.96 17.88 -7.22
C HIS A 75 -4.35 16.68 -7.94
N GLY A 76 -4.97 16.23 -9.02
CA GLY A 76 -4.48 15.06 -9.75
C GLY A 76 -4.92 15.00 -11.20
N ARG A 77 -4.54 13.90 -11.85
CA ARG A 77 -4.85 13.64 -13.26
C ARG A 77 -6.36 13.69 -13.53
N ASN A 78 -6.72 13.94 -14.79
CA ASN A 78 -8.12 14.00 -15.23
C ASN A 78 -8.98 15.01 -14.45
N GLY A 79 -8.36 16.08 -13.94
CA GLY A 79 -9.04 17.12 -13.18
C GLY A 79 -9.46 16.70 -11.77
N PHE A 80 -8.85 15.67 -11.19
CA PHE A 80 -9.10 15.28 -9.80
C PHE A 80 -8.81 16.46 -8.87
N LYS A 81 -9.78 16.80 -8.02
CA LYS A 81 -9.64 17.81 -6.96
C LYS A 81 -10.35 17.34 -5.70
N ALA A 82 -9.71 17.51 -4.56
CA ALA A 82 -10.30 17.19 -3.27
C ALA A 82 -9.77 18.10 -2.16
N LYS A 83 -10.56 18.26 -1.11
CA LYS A 83 -10.17 18.92 0.14
C LYS A 83 -9.96 17.88 1.22
N VAL A 84 -8.91 18.03 2.01
CA VAL A 84 -8.69 17.18 3.19
C VAL A 84 -9.69 17.57 4.27
N VAL A 85 -10.37 16.56 4.83
CA VAL A 85 -11.35 16.74 5.90
C VAL A 85 -10.61 16.76 7.24
N PRO A 86 -10.80 17.78 8.08
CA PRO A 86 -10.24 17.80 9.42
C PRO A 86 -10.74 16.61 10.25
N GLY A 87 -9.85 15.95 11.00
CA GLY A 87 -10.21 14.87 11.94
C GLY A 87 -9.40 13.59 11.81
N GLY A 88 -8.53 13.49 10.80
CA GLY A 88 -7.49 12.46 10.74
C GLY A 88 -6.25 12.82 11.55
N ALA A 89 -5.27 11.93 11.57
CA ALA A 89 -3.94 12.20 12.13
C ALA A 89 -2.89 11.28 11.50
N ASP A 90 -1.63 11.64 11.68
CA ASP A 90 -0.48 10.75 11.55
C ASP A 90 -0.01 10.30 12.94
N TRP A 91 -0.16 9.01 13.25
CA TRP A 91 0.35 8.39 14.47
C TRP A 91 1.79 7.94 14.24
N GLN A 92 2.71 8.83 14.57
CA GLN A 92 4.14 8.67 14.32
C GLN A 92 4.84 7.88 15.42
N LEU A 93 5.76 6.97 15.05
CA LEU A 93 6.59 6.23 16.00
C LEU A 93 8.06 6.39 15.65
N GLU A 94 8.83 7.05 16.49
CA GLU A 94 10.28 6.95 16.41
C GLU A 94 10.74 5.63 17.04
N ARG A 95 11.25 4.72 16.22
CA ARG A 95 11.80 3.44 16.66
C ARG A 95 13.17 3.63 17.33
N PRO A 96 13.66 2.66 18.13
CA PRO A 96 14.97 2.74 18.76
C PRO A 96 16.17 2.88 17.80
N ASP A 97 15.98 2.55 16.51
CA ASP A 97 16.99 2.72 15.46
C ASP A 97 16.92 4.10 14.77
N GLY A 98 16.11 5.04 15.28
CA GLY A 98 15.97 6.40 14.77
C GLY A 98 15.08 6.54 13.53
N VAL A 99 14.51 5.44 13.04
CA VAL A 99 13.54 5.48 11.94
C VAL A 99 12.15 5.79 12.47
N TRP A 100 11.46 6.69 11.78
CA TRP A 100 10.10 7.05 12.08
C TRP A 100 9.13 6.20 11.27
N GLU A 101 8.25 5.45 11.93
CA GLU A 101 7.08 4.85 11.28
C GLU A 101 5.99 5.90 11.10
N ILE A 102 5.46 5.99 9.90
CA ILE A 102 4.33 6.84 9.53
C ILE A 102 3.08 5.98 9.50
N PHE A 103 2.01 6.48 10.11
CA PHE A 103 0.68 5.92 9.99
C PHE A 103 -0.33 7.06 9.95
N ALA A 104 -0.67 7.52 8.75
CA ALA A 104 -1.67 8.55 8.56
C ALA A 104 -3.00 7.94 8.11
N LEU A 105 -4.07 8.19 8.87
CA LEU A 105 -5.44 7.81 8.52
C LEU A 105 -6.30 9.08 8.53
N TYR A 106 -6.80 9.45 7.36
CA TYR A 106 -7.53 10.68 7.16
C TYR A 106 -8.52 10.53 6.01
N SER A 107 -9.25 11.59 5.70
CA SER A 107 -10.24 11.58 4.62
C SER A 107 -10.12 12.82 3.76
N ILE A 108 -10.52 12.67 2.50
CA ILE A 108 -10.66 13.77 1.55
C ILE A 108 -12.10 13.78 1.00
N THR A 109 -12.60 14.96 0.67
CA THR A 109 -13.87 15.16 -0.05
C THR A 109 -13.57 15.76 -1.41
N THR A 110 -13.95 15.07 -2.48
CA THR A 110 -13.78 15.56 -3.86
C THR A 110 -14.69 16.76 -4.15
N ASP A 111 -14.38 17.49 -5.21
CA ASP A 111 -15.18 18.66 -5.63
C ASP A 111 -16.62 18.31 -6.08
N ASP A 112 -16.88 17.06 -6.44
CA ASP A 112 -18.21 16.50 -6.69
C ASP A 112 -18.84 15.77 -5.48
N GLY A 113 -18.24 15.92 -4.29
CA GLY A 113 -18.85 15.53 -3.02
C GLY A 113 -18.63 14.07 -2.59
N VAL A 114 -17.68 13.35 -3.19
CA VAL A 114 -17.34 11.97 -2.80
C VAL A 114 -16.31 11.99 -1.67
N ASN A 115 -16.60 11.25 -0.60
CA ASN A 115 -15.67 11.06 0.51
C ASN A 115 -14.80 9.82 0.28
N ILE A 116 -13.49 9.95 0.49
CA ILE A 116 -12.50 8.90 0.32
C ILE A 116 -11.62 8.86 1.56
N VAL A 117 -11.45 7.69 2.16
CA VAL A 117 -10.50 7.48 3.28
C VAL A 117 -9.15 7.12 2.71
N ILE A 118 -8.08 7.67 3.30
CA ILE A 118 -6.70 7.38 2.95
C ILE A 118 -6.02 6.76 4.18
N ASP A 119 -5.52 5.52 4.05
CA ASP A 119 -4.58 4.91 4.99
C ASP A 119 -3.19 4.94 4.33
N ASN A 120 -2.35 5.87 4.79
CA ASN A 120 -1.03 6.13 4.25
C ASN A 120 0.04 5.79 5.27
N ARG A 121 0.81 4.75 4.99
CA ARG A 121 1.86 4.23 5.89
C ARG A 121 3.20 4.29 5.23
N GLY A 122 4.26 4.36 6.01
CA GLY A 122 5.60 4.37 5.47
C GLY A 122 6.65 4.61 6.51
N VAL A 123 7.79 5.13 6.06
CA VAL A 123 8.92 5.45 6.92
C VAL A 123 9.48 6.83 6.58
N ALA A 124 9.95 7.52 7.61
CA ALA A 124 10.80 8.69 7.51
C ALA A 124 12.18 8.38 8.12
N VAL A 125 13.24 8.71 7.38
CA VAL A 125 14.63 8.39 7.72
C VAL A 125 15.51 9.59 7.48
N ASN A 126 16.22 10.03 8.51
CA ASN A 126 17.37 10.93 8.34
C ASN A 126 18.48 10.17 7.61
N LYS A 127 18.77 10.54 6.36
CA LYS A 127 19.78 9.89 5.51
C LYS A 127 21.22 10.31 5.82
N SER A 128 21.41 11.22 6.77
CA SER A 128 22.71 11.77 7.15
C SER A 128 23.10 11.31 8.55
N ASP A 129 24.39 11.32 8.84
CA ASP A 129 24.91 11.18 10.21
C ASP A 129 24.69 12.48 11.04
N ASP A 130 24.27 13.58 10.40
CA ASP A 130 23.92 14.82 11.10
C ASP A 130 22.51 14.72 11.70
N PRO A 131 22.36 14.66 13.04
CA PRO A 131 21.05 14.61 13.69
C PRO A 131 20.25 15.91 13.51
N LYS A 132 20.86 16.98 12.98
CA LYS A 132 20.23 18.27 12.73
C LYS A 132 19.81 18.46 11.27
N LEU A 133 19.91 17.43 10.43
CA LEU A 133 19.42 17.51 9.05
C LEU A 133 17.95 17.96 9.08
N PRO A 134 17.60 19.04 8.37
CA PRO A 134 16.22 19.51 8.29
C PRO A 134 15.29 18.41 7.75
N VAL A 135 14.06 18.34 8.29
CA VAL A 135 13.12 17.26 7.98
C VAL A 135 12.69 17.22 6.51
N GLU A 136 12.74 18.37 5.82
CA GLU A 136 12.50 18.49 4.38
C GLU A 136 13.52 17.70 3.53
N ASP A 137 14.71 17.44 4.06
CA ASP A 137 15.77 16.68 3.39
C ASP A 137 15.78 15.19 3.78
N TRP A 138 14.83 14.77 4.63
CA TRP A 138 14.71 13.37 5.02
C TRP A 138 14.16 12.52 3.88
N TYR A 139 14.49 11.23 3.91
CA TYR A 139 13.82 10.27 3.05
C TYR A 139 12.49 9.88 3.65
N ILE A 140 11.41 10.25 2.96
CA ILE A 140 10.06 9.89 3.37
C ILE A 140 9.32 9.24 2.20
N ALA A 141 9.03 7.96 2.36
CA ALA A 141 8.31 7.17 1.37
C ALA A 141 7.18 6.38 2.04
N THR A 142 6.05 6.31 1.34
CA THR A 142 4.80 5.75 1.86
C THR A 142 4.10 4.85 0.83
N ASN A 143 3.09 4.12 1.27
CA ASN A 143 2.25 3.22 0.46
C ASN A 143 0.76 3.55 0.69
N PRO A 144 0.24 4.63 0.10
CA PRO A 144 -1.13 5.05 0.33
C PRO A 144 -2.12 4.01 -0.22
N THR A 145 -3.16 3.76 0.55
CA THR A 145 -4.31 2.93 0.15
C THR A 145 -5.59 3.72 0.35
N PHE A 146 -6.59 3.45 -0.50
CA PHE A 146 -7.80 4.25 -0.57
C PHE A 146 -9.04 3.40 -0.31
N GLN A 147 -10.00 3.97 0.41
CA GLN A 147 -11.35 3.44 0.53
C GLN A 147 -12.29 4.44 -0.13
N ALA A 148 -12.62 4.19 -1.39
CA ALA A 148 -13.55 4.98 -2.19
C ALA A 148 -14.85 4.18 -2.42
N PRO A 149 -16.02 4.83 -2.52
CA PRO A 149 -17.24 4.15 -2.93
C PRO A 149 -17.16 3.72 -4.40
N ASN A 150 -17.95 2.71 -4.76
CA ASN A 150 -18.10 2.27 -6.15
C ASN A 150 -18.52 3.44 -7.06
N GLY A 151 -17.97 3.52 -8.28
CA GLY A 151 -18.26 4.59 -9.23
C GLY A 151 -17.00 5.33 -9.69
N LYS A 152 -17.11 6.66 -9.85
CA LYS A 152 -16.09 7.50 -10.52
C LYS A 152 -14.66 7.33 -9.98
N TYR A 153 -14.51 7.10 -8.68
CA TYR A 153 -13.21 7.02 -7.99
C TYR A 153 -12.81 5.60 -7.59
N GLU A 154 -13.53 4.57 -8.05
CA GLU A 154 -13.23 3.16 -7.70
C GLU A 154 -11.86 2.69 -8.21
N TRP A 155 -11.27 3.38 -9.18
CA TRP A 155 -9.93 3.07 -9.68
C TRP A 155 -8.88 3.18 -8.55
N LEU A 156 -9.08 4.06 -7.56
CA LEU A 156 -8.22 4.20 -6.39
C LEU A 156 -8.20 2.94 -5.51
N THR A 157 -9.18 2.04 -5.64
CA THR A 157 -9.26 0.79 -4.87
C THR A 157 -8.83 -0.43 -5.70
N LYS A 158 -8.38 -0.23 -6.94
CA LYS A 158 -8.04 -1.30 -7.89
C LYS A 158 -6.56 -1.33 -8.29
N THR A 159 -5.77 -0.39 -7.81
CA THR A 159 -4.33 -0.32 -8.10
C THR A 159 -3.51 -0.15 -6.80
N GLN A 160 -2.23 -0.50 -6.87
CA GLN A 160 -1.26 -0.21 -5.81
C GLN A 160 -0.59 1.14 -6.05
N PHE A 161 -0.26 1.82 -4.97
CA PHE A 161 0.39 3.12 -5.00
C PHE A 161 1.69 3.15 -4.19
N ALA A 162 2.58 4.05 -4.61
CA ALA A 162 3.73 4.53 -3.84
C ALA A 162 3.54 6.03 -3.56
N GLY A 163 4.06 6.52 -2.44
CA GLY A 163 3.98 7.93 -2.07
C GLY A 163 5.33 8.50 -1.69
N THR A 164 5.57 9.76 -2.03
CA THR A 164 6.69 10.56 -1.49
C THR A 164 6.13 11.71 -0.66
N VAL A 165 6.86 12.07 0.40
CA VAL A 165 6.44 13.15 1.30
C VAL A 165 7.62 14.09 1.52
N VAL A 166 7.34 15.39 1.53
CA VAL A 166 8.29 16.43 1.94
C VAL A 166 7.61 17.27 3.00
N ALA A 167 8.22 17.37 4.18
CA ALA A 167 7.71 18.23 5.23
C ALA A 167 8.09 19.69 4.99
N ALA A 168 7.23 20.62 5.40
CA ALA A 168 7.59 22.02 5.46
C ALA A 168 8.68 22.25 6.52
N PRO A 169 9.57 23.25 6.37
CA PRO A 169 10.62 23.53 7.35
C PRO A 169 10.10 23.87 8.76
N ASP A 170 8.87 24.37 8.87
CA ASP A 170 8.20 24.67 10.14
C ASP A 170 7.24 23.55 10.58
N GLU A 171 7.23 22.43 9.86
CA GLU A 171 6.41 21.24 10.11
C GLU A 171 4.88 21.50 10.10
N SER A 172 4.44 22.65 9.61
CA SER A 172 3.02 23.05 9.62
C SER A 172 2.18 22.34 8.55
N PHE A 173 2.82 21.79 7.52
CA PHE A 173 2.19 20.97 6.49
C PHE A 173 3.19 20.00 5.87
N VAL A 174 2.69 19.04 5.11
CA VAL A 174 3.50 18.20 4.23
C VAL A 174 2.99 18.23 2.79
N VAL A 175 3.90 18.10 1.83
CA VAL A 175 3.58 17.85 0.42
C VAL A 175 3.62 16.35 0.19
N VAL A 176 2.48 15.76 -0.19
CA VAL A 176 2.34 14.34 -0.51
C VAL A 176 2.19 14.18 -2.01
N ARG A 177 3.00 13.32 -2.64
CA ARG A 177 2.80 12.91 -4.03
C ARG A 177 2.49 11.43 -4.07
N VAL A 178 1.49 11.06 -4.85
CA VAL A 178 1.01 9.68 -5.00
C VAL A 178 1.21 9.22 -6.43
N TYR A 179 1.87 8.07 -6.56
CA TYR A 179 2.21 7.44 -7.82
C TYR A 179 1.49 6.10 -7.93
N GLU A 180 0.81 5.87 -9.05
CA GLU A 180 0.24 4.57 -9.40
C GLU A 180 1.35 3.66 -9.93
N ILE A 181 1.37 2.40 -9.48
CA ILE A 181 2.27 1.38 -9.99
C ILE A 181 1.62 0.74 -11.23
N HIS A 182 2.26 0.88 -12.38
CA HIS A 182 1.82 0.33 -13.66
C HIS A 182 2.60 -0.95 -13.98
N GLN A 183 1.89 -2.00 -14.39
CA GLN A 183 2.41 -3.32 -14.78
C GLN A 183 1.68 -3.83 -16.00
#